data_AF-A0A6C1SX26-F1
#
_entry.id   AF-A0A6C1SX26-F1
#
_cell.length_a   1.000
_cell.length_b   1.000
_cell.length_c   1.000
_cell.angle_alpha   90.00
_cell.angle_beta   90.00
_cell.angle_gamma   90.00
#
_symmetry.space_group_name_H-M   'P 1'
#
loop_
_entity.id
_entity.type
_entity.pdbx_description
1 polymer ?
#
loop_
_entity_poly.entity_id
_entity_poly.type
_entity_poly.pdbx_seq_one_letter_code
_entity_poly.pdbx_strand_id
1 'polypeptide(L)'
;MFEDYSERLFSHFVAGRWRVPNATQAIPVCGPDGRALGQIVPANLPDVLRASAALRAADAIARARAAQVVEASAESLVAAHAHQTGQRIDPQRVTSIAEAMAGVHESGAPVLMGAPSGPLPSAELGAALGAGLCSGVIWCPPPELAVFATHFAEVLQEADLPPGAFALLHAETDQTQAACQTAGLKAQK
;
A
#
# COMPACT_ATOMS: atom_id res chain seq x y z
N MET A 1 7.85 -19.82 9.60
CA MET A 1 8.72 -18.81 10.23
C MET A 1 7.96 -17.51 10.03
N PHE A 2 7.39 -16.92 11.09
CA PHE A 2 6.70 -15.64 10.94
C PHE A 2 7.78 -14.59 10.71
N GLU A 3 7.71 -13.89 9.57
CA GLU A 3 8.64 -12.82 9.24
C GLU A 3 8.53 -11.70 10.27
N ASP A 4 9.69 -11.20 10.72
CA ASP A 4 9.76 -10.03 11.57
C ASP A 4 9.49 -8.79 10.70
N TYR A 5 8.24 -8.34 10.70
CA TYR A 5 7.81 -7.15 9.95
C TYR A 5 8.31 -5.84 10.57
N SER A 6 8.98 -5.85 11.74
CA SER A 6 9.22 -4.64 12.54
C SER A 6 9.97 -3.53 11.80
N GLU A 7 11.03 -3.85 11.05
CA GLU A 7 11.79 -2.85 10.28
C GLU A 7 10.97 -2.25 9.13
N ARG A 8 10.13 -3.08 8.51
CA ARG A 8 9.32 -2.72 7.33
C ARG A 8 8.11 -1.89 7.73
N LEU A 9 7.43 -2.27 8.83
CA LEU A 9 6.35 -1.50 9.42
C LEU A 9 6.79 -0.09 9.81
N PHE A 10 8.03 0.07 10.28
CA PHE A 10 8.56 1.38 10.63
C PHE A 10 8.95 2.24 9.42
N SER A 11 8.88 1.70 8.19
CA SER A 11 9.39 2.34 6.98
C SER A 11 8.28 2.70 6.00
N HIS A 12 8.52 3.69 5.15
CA HIS A 12 7.70 3.95 3.96
C HIS A 12 8.32 3.31 2.73
N PHE A 13 7.52 2.80 1.80
CA PHE A 13 8.03 2.37 0.50
C PHE A 13 7.88 3.52 -0.50
N VAL A 14 9.00 4.09 -0.95
CA VAL A 14 9.01 5.25 -1.85
C VAL A 14 10.10 5.07 -2.90
N ALA A 15 9.71 5.23 -4.18
CA ALA A 15 10.63 5.11 -5.32
C ALA A 15 11.37 3.77 -5.37
N GLY A 16 10.65 2.66 -5.14
CA GLY A 16 11.22 1.32 -5.17
C GLY A 16 12.10 0.96 -3.97
N ARG A 17 12.06 1.73 -2.88
CA ARG A 17 12.92 1.52 -1.69
C ARG A 17 12.19 1.81 -0.40
N TRP A 18 12.57 1.08 0.65
CA TRP A 18 12.16 1.36 2.02
C TRP A 18 12.94 2.56 2.57
N ARG A 19 12.23 3.52 3.15
CA ARG A 19 12.75 4.81 3.62
C ARG A 19 12.28 5.07 5.04
N VAL A 20 13.18 5.61 5.85
CA VAL A 20 12.84 6.10 7.18
C VAL A 20 11.86 7.28 7.05
N PRO A 21 10.74 7.27 7.80
CA PRO A 21 9.81 8.38 7.90
C PRO A 21 10.47 9.64 8.45
N ASN A 22 9.99 10.82 8.06
CA ASN A 22 10.46 12.09 8.66
C ASN A 22 9.69 12.43 9.93
N ALA A 23 8.53 11.80 10.16
CA ALA A 23 7.80 11.91 11.41
C ALA A 23 8.43 11.03 12.51
N THR A 24 8.08 11.33 13.77
CA THR A 24 8.61 10.63 14.96
C THR A 24 7.52 9.96 15.79
N GLN A 25 6.24 10.27 15.53
CA GLN A 25 5.13 9.67 16.27
C GLN A 25 4.85 8.28 15.72
N ALA A 26 5.03 7.26 16.56
CA ALA A 26 4.74 5.88 16.21
C ALA A 26 3.37 5.44 16.72
N ILE A 27 2.71 4.58 15.97
CA ILE A 27 1.48 3.88 16.33
C ILE A 27 1.82 2.39 16.48
N PRO A 28 1.47 1.74 17.61
CA PRO A 28 1.68 0.31 17.75
C PRO A 28 0.79 -0.46 16.77
N VAL A 29 1.36 -1.47 16.12
CA VAL A 29 0.63 -2.46 15.35
C VAL A 29 0.52 -3.71 16.20
N CYS A 30 -0.70 -4.11 16.52
CA CYS A 30 -0.98 -5.27 17.36
C CYS A 30 -1.67 -6.36 16.55
N GLY A 31 -1.42 -7.62 16.93
CA GLY A 31 -2.16 -8.77 16.46
C GLY A 31 -3.51 -8.93 17.18
N PRO A 32 -4.30 -9.95 16.81
CA PRO A 32 -5.63 -10.18 17.37
C PRO A 32 -5.62 -10.52 18.86
N ASP A 33 -4.50 -11.02 19.39
CA ASP A 33 -4.30 -11.32 20.80
C ASP A 33 -3.76 -10.10 21.59
N GLY A 34 -3.65 -8.94 20.95
CA GLY A 34 -3.11 -7.71 21.52
C GLY A 34 -1.59 -7.68 21.61
N ARG A 35 -0.87 -8.72 21.16
CA ARG A 35 0.59 -8.69 21.13
C ARG A 35 1.09 -7.71 20.08
N ALA A 36 2.16 -6.97 20.41
CA ALA A 36 2.80 -6.08 19.45
C ALA A 36 3.46 -6.89 18.33
N LEU A 37 3.13 -6.53 17.09
CA LEU A 37 3.76 -7.02 15.86
C LEU A 37 4.83 -6.04 15.35
N GLY A 38 4.74 -4.77 15.73
CA GLY A 38 5.67 -3.73 15.34
C GLY A 38 5.09 -2.35 15.58
N GLN A 39 5.61 -1.36 14.87
CA GLN A 39 5.15 0.02 14.93
C GLN A 39 5.20 0.63 13.54
N ILE A 40 4.22 1.49 13.26
CA ILE A 40 4.18 2.32 12.04
C ILE A 40 4.32 3.78 12.43
N VAL A 41 4.81 4.61 11.51
CA VAL A 41 4.89 6.06 11.70
C VAL A 41 4.01 6.73 10.66
N PRO A 42 3.01 7.54 11.02
CA PRO A 42 2.21 8.29 10.06
C PRO A 42 3.04 9.30 9.27
N ALA A 43 2.89 9.28 7.95
CA ALA A 43 3.58 10.18 7.04
C ALA A 43 3.22 11.65 7.34
N ASN A 44 4.24 12.50 7.44
CA ASN A 44 4.06 13.95 7.51
C ASN A 44 4.19 14.60 6.12
N LEU A 45 4.09 15.93 6.06
CA LEU A 45 4.20 16.67 4.80
C LEU A 45 5.52 16.38 4.04
N PRO A 46 6.71 16.42 4.66
CA PRO A 46 7.95 15.97 4.01
C PRO A 46 7.89 14.56 3.40
N ASP A 47 7.27 13.60 4.09
CA ASP A 47 7.11 12.23 3.57
C ASP A 47 6.22 12.19 2.33
N VAL A 48 5.09 12.90 2.39
CA VAL A 48 4.14 13.01 1.26
C VAL A 48 4.77 13.71 0.07
N LEU A 49 5.46 14.84 0.27
CA LEU A 49 6.15 15.56 -0.80
C LEU A 49 7.24 14.70 -1.45
N ARG A 50 7.99 13.94 -0.64
CA ARG A 50 9.01 12.99 -1.11
C ARG A 50 8.41 11.89 -1.97
N ALA A 51 7.27 11.31 -1.57
CA ALA A 51 6.56 10.32 -2.37
C ALA A 51 5.99 10.92 -3.66
N SER A 52 5.33 12.08 -3.56
CA SER A 52 4.72 12.78 -4.69
C SER A 52 5.74 13.16 -5.76
N ALA A 53 6.90 13.70 -5.37
CA ALA A 53 7.97 14.07 -6.28
C ALA A 53 8.56 12.87 -7.04
N ALA A 54 8.44 11.66 -6.48
CA ALA A 54 8.93 10.44 -7.08
C ALA A 54 7.94 9.77 -8.04
N LEU A 55 6.68 10.22 -8.12
CA LEU A 55 5.64 9.51 -8.88
C LEU A 55 5.96 9.41 -10.38
N ARG A 56 5.75 8.21 -10.93
CA ARG A 56 6.02 7.86 -12.32
C ARG A 56 5.01 6.83 -12.80
N ALA A 57 4.73 6.82 -14.10
CA ALA A 57 3.89 5.80 -14.72
C ALA A 57 4.62 4.45 -14.81
N ALA A 58 3.88 3.36 -14.61
CA ALA A 58 4.25 2.02 -15.06
C ALA A 58 3.63 1.75 -16.44
N ASP A 59 4.38 1.12 -17.34
CA ASP A 59 3.84 0.66 -18.62
C ASP A 59 2.94 -0.58 -18.44
N ALA A 60 2.26 -0.99 -19.52
CA ALA A 60 1.33 -2.12 -19.47
C ALA A 60 2.02 -3.45 -19.10
N ILE A 61 3.29 -3.64 -19.46
CA ILE A 61 4.04 -4.86 -19.16
C ILE A 61 4.36 -4.91 -17.66
N ALA A 62 4.85 -3.82 -17.09
CA ALA A 62 5.13 -3.69 -15.67
C ALA A 62 3.86 -3.87 -14.82
N ARG A 63 2.72 -3.31 -15.24
CA ARG A 63 1.44 -3.51 -14.55
C ARG A 63 0.97 -4.97 -14.61
N ALA A 64 1.09 -5.62 -15.76
CA ALA A 64 0.73 -7.03 -15.90
C ALA A 64 1.61 -7.94 -15.01
N ARG A 65 2.92 -7.65 -14.91
CA ARG A 65 3.81 -8.36 -13.98
C ARG A 65 3.41 -8.14 -12.53
N ALA A 66 3.10 -6.90 -12.14
CA ALA A 66 2.63 -6.60 -10.79
C ALA A 66 1.37 -7.39 -10.42
N ALA A 67 0.38 -7.44 -11.32
CA ALA A 67 -0.81 -8.26 -11.10
C ALA A 67 -0.48 -9.75 -10.94
N GLN A 68 0.38 -10.32 -11.79
CA GLN A 68 0.78 -11.73 -11.71
C GLN A 68 1.48 -12.07 -10.38
N VAL A 69 2.36 -11.19 -9.89
CA VAL A 69 3.05 -11.41 -8.61
C VAL A 69 2.08 -11.27 -7.43
N VAL A 70 1.13 -10.33 -7.48
CA VAL A 70 0.06 -10.24 -6.47
C VAL A 70 -0.81 -11.49 -6.43
N GLU A 71 -1.20 -12.02 -7.60
CA GLU A 71 -1.97 -13.26 -7.71
C GLU A 71 -1.19 -14.46 -7.16
N ALA A 72 0.09 -14.60 -7.54
CA ALA A 72 0.95 -15.67 -7.06
C ALA A 72 1.18 -15.63 -5.54
N SER A 73 1.14 -14.43 -4.94
CA SER A 73 1.29 -14.19 -3.50
C SER A 73 -0.04 -14.15 -2.74
N ALA A 74 -1.15 -14.62 -3.32
CA ALA A 74 -2.47 -14.55 -2.69
C ALA A 74 -2.50 -15.18 -1.29
N GLU A 75 -1.93 -16.38 -1.11
CA GLU A 75 -1.92 -17.07 0.18
C GLU A 75 -1.08 -16.34 1.24
N SER A 76 0.07 -15.75 0.87
CA SER A 76 0.90 -15.01 1.81
C SER A 76 0.26 -13.68 2.20
N LEU A 77 -0.41 -13.00 1.27
CA LEU A 77 -1.21 -11.79 1.52
C LEU A 77 -2.40 -12.08 2.44
N VAL A 78 -3.11 -13.19 2.22
CA VAL A 78 -4.17 -13.65 3.12
C VAL A 78 -3.63 -13.93 4.53
N ALA A 79 -2.45 -14.56 4.62
CA ALA A 79 -1.80 -14.82 5.90
C ALA A 79 -1.35 -13.53 6.61
N ALA A 80 -0.80 -12.55 5.88
CA ALA A 80 -0.40 -11.24 6.40
C ALA A 80 -1.60 -10.49 7.01
N HIS A 81 -2.75 -10.51 6.34
CA HIS A 81 -3.98 -9.94 6.89
C HIS A 81 -4.43 -10.66 8.17
N ALA A 82 -4.53 -12.00 8.11
CA ALA A 82 -4.95 -12.80 9.25
C ALA A 82 -4.02 -12.64 10.46
N HIS A 83 -2.72 -12.38 10.23
CA HIS A 83 -1.74 -12.16 11.27
C HIS A 83 -2.05 -10.93 12.11
N GLN A 84 -2.49 -9.84 11.49
CA GLN A 84 -2.84 -8.61 12.19
C GLN A 84 -4.28 -8.63 12.73
N THR A 85 -5.24 -9.07 11.92
CA THR A 85 -6.67 -8.90 12.26
C THR A 85 -7.29 -10.12 12.92
N GLY A 86 -6.63 -11.28 12.85
CA GLY A 86 -7.20 -12.58 13.22
C GLY A 86 -8.26 -13.10 12.23
N GLN A 87 -8.57 -12.33 11.18
CA GLN A 87 -9.57 -12.70 10.20
C GLN A 87 -8.89 -13.17 8.92
N ARG A 88 -9.21 -14.39 8.49
CA ARG A 88 -8.79 -14.86 7.16
C ARG A 88 -9.75 -14.31 6.12
N ILE A 89 -9.23 -13.63 5.11
CA ILE A 89 -10.00 -13.31 3.90
C ILE A 89 -9.98 -14.48 2.91
N ASP A 90 -11.00 -14.54 2.08
CA ASP A 90 -11.05 -15.44 0.93
C ASP A 90 -9.89 -15.10 -0.03
N PRO A 91 -9.01 -16.06 -0.37
CA PRO A 91 -7.96 -15.87 -1.38
C PRO A 91 -8.47 -15.31 -2.70
N GLN A 92 -9.72 -15.63 -3.08
CA GLN A 92 -10.34 -15.09 -4.29
C GLN A 92 -10.41 -13.55 -4.28
N ARG A 93 -10.48 -12.92 -3.10
CA ARG A 93 -10.42 -11.45 -3.01
C ARG A 93 -9.09 -10.89 -3.48
N VAL A 94 -7.97 -11.57 -3.17
CA VAL A 94 -6.64 -11.15 -3.63
C VAL A 94 -6.49 -11.38 -5.13
N THR A 95 -7.02 -12.50 -5.64
CA THR A 95 -7.11 -12.73 -7.10
C THR A 95 -7.90 -11.62 -7.78
N SER A 96 -9.05 -11.21 -7.24
CA SER A 96 -9.82 -10.09 -7.79
C SER A 96 -9.09 -8.74 -7.75
N ILE A 97 -8.22 -8.51 -6.76
CA ILE A 97 -7.33 -7.33 -6.74
C ILE A 97 -6.38 -7.42 -7.95
N ALA A 98 -5.71 -8.56 -8.14
CA ALA A 98 -4.77 -8.75 -9.24
C ALA A 98 -5.44 -8.60 -10.62
N GLU A 99 -6.61 -9.24 -10.82
CA GLU A 99 -7.39 -9.14 -12.06
C GLU A 99 -7.77 -7.68 -12.35
N ALA A 100 -8.26 -6.94 -11.35
CA ALA A 100 -8.63 -5.54 -11.52
C ALA A 100 -7.41 -4.63 -11.77
N MET A 101 -6.26 -4.93 -11.16
CA MET A 101 -4.98 -4.23 -11.45
C MET A 101 -4.53 -4.42 -12.90
N ALA A 102 -4.70 -5.63 -13.44
CA ALA A 102 -4.34 -5.96 -14.82
C ALA A 102 -5.30 -5.37 -15.88
N GLY A 103 -6.45 -4.87 -15.45
CA GLY A 103 -7.47 -4.28 -16.33
C GLY A 103 -6.96 -3.12 -17.19
N VAL A 104 -7.78 -2.73 -18.17
CA VAL A 104 -7.52 -1.53 -18.98
C VAL A 104 -7.95 -0.31 -18.18
N HIS A 105 -6.99 0.57 -17.93
CA HIS A 105 -7.20 1.80 -17.17
C HIS A 105 -6.80 3.01 -18.00
N GLU A 106 -7.60 4.07 -17.93
CA GLU A 106 -7.24 5.35 -18.52
C GLU A 106 -6.12 6.02 -17.70
N SER A 107 -5.18 6.65 -18.38
CA SER A 107 -4.13 7.42 -17.72
C SER A 107 -4.72 8.67 -17.09
N GLY A 108 -4.62 8.79 -15.76
CA GLY A 108 -5.09 9.94 -14.99
C GLY A 108 -3.97 10.78 -14.39
N ALA A 109 -4.34 11.74 -13.54
CA ALA A 109 -3.38 12.36 -12.63
C ALA A 109 -2.90 11.34 -11.59
N PRO A 110 -1.75 11.55 -10.93
CA PRO A 110 -1.33 10.69 -9.83
C PRO A 110 -2.38 10.63 -8.72
N VAL A 111 -2.58 9.43 -8.16
CA VAL A 111 -3.67 9.15 -7.23
C VAL A 111 -3.15 8.95 -5.82
N LEU A 112 -3.79 9.61 -4.84
CA LEU A 112 -3.72 9.21 -3.45
C LEU A 112 -4.91 8.31 -3.15
N MET A 113 -4.63 7.13 -2.63
CA MET A 113 -5.63 6.18 -2.21
C MET A 113 -5.68 6.11 -0.68
N GLY A 114 -6.83 6.49 -0.12
CA GLY A 114 -7.13 6.27 1.30
C GLY A 114 -7.67 4.86 1.57
N ALA A 115 -8.06 4.60 2.80
CA ALA A 115 -8.69 3.36 3.21
C ALA A 115 -10.02 3.15 2.47
N PRO A 116 -10.30 1.92 1.97
CA PRO A 116 -11.66 1.56 1.63
C PRO A 116 -12.51 1.59 2.90
N SER A 117 -13.75 2.07 2.77
CA SER A 117 -14.72 2.06 3.87
C SER A 117 -15.26 0.63 4.06
N GLY A 118 -14.60 -0.21 4.87
CA GLY A 118 -15.10 -1.57 5.18
C GLY A 118 -14.03 -2.67 5.32
N PRO A 119 -14.43 -3.95 5.45
CA PRO A 119 -13.50 -5.07 5.54
C PRO A 119 -12.68 -5.21 4.25
N LEU A 120 -11.41 -5.63 4.39
CA LEU A 120 -10.33 -5.68 3.39
C LEU A 120 -10.75 -5.54 1.91
N PRO A 121 -10.07 -4.67 1.15
CA PRO A 121 -10.40 -4.33 -0.22
C PRO A 121 -10.67 -5.49 -1.18
N SER A 122 -11.61 -5.21 -2.08
CA SER A 122 -12.08 -6.05 -3.17
C SER A 122 -11.40 -5.65 -4.49
N ALA A 123 -12.03 -5.99 -5.62
CA ALA A 123 -11.68 -5.49 -6.95
C ALA A 123 -11.54 -3.95 -7.03
N GLU A 124 -12.19 -3.18 -6.14
CA GLU A 124 -12.08 -1.72 -6.11
C GLU A 124 -10.66 -1.22 -5.83
N LEU A 125 -9.96 -1.84 -4.85
CA LEU A 125 -8.54 -1.54 -4.62
C LEU A 125 -7.71 -1.89 -5.85
N GLY A 126 -7.97 -3.06 -6.44
CA GLY A 126 -7.23 -3.48 -7.62
C GLY A 126 -7.42 -2.51 -8.78
N ALA A 127 -8.64 -2.03 -9.01
CA ALA A 127 -8.95 -1.03 -10.02
C ALA A 127 -8.27 0.31 -9.72
N ALA A 128 -8.34 0.78 -8.47
CA ALA A 128 -7.69 2.02 -8.06
C ALA A 128 -6.16 1.95 -8.17
N LEU A 129 -5.56 0.80 -7.82
CA LEU A 129 -4.12 0.55 -8.01
C LEU A 129 -3.77 0.48 -9.49
N GLY A 130 -4.54 -0.26 -10.30
CA GLY A 130 -4.31 -0.37 -11.74
C GLY A 130 -4.37 0.99 -12.45
N ALA A 131 -5.36 1.82 -12.12
CA ALA A 131 -5.48 3.18 -12.62
C ALA A 131 -4.36 4.09 -12.13
N GLY A 132 -4.05 4.04 -10.82
CA GLY A 132 -2.98 4.83 -10.23
C GLY A 132 -1.60 4.46 -10.78
N LEU A 133 -1.32 3.19 -11.08
CA LEU A 133 -0.07 2.75 -11.70
C LEU A 133 0.16 3.37 -13.08
N CYS A 134 -0.87 3.85 -13.79
CA CYS A 134 -0.72 4.56 -15.06
C CYS A 134 -0.06 5.95 -14.92
N SER A 135 0.00 6.52 -13.71
CA SER A 135 0.52 7.86 -13.45
C SER A 135 1.41 7.97 -12.20
N GLY A 136 1.43 6.92 -11.38
CA GLY A 136 2.01 6.86 -10.05
C GLY A 136 0.92 6.91 -8.98
N VAL A 137 0.98 5.97 -8.03
CA VAL A 137 0.02 5.89 -6.91
C VAL A 137 0.72 5.96 -5.57
N ILE A 138 0.11 6.70 -4.64
CA ILE A 138 0.43 6.67 -3.21
C ILE A 138 -0.72 5.97 -2.50
N TRP A 139 -0.44 4.85 -1.84
CA TRP A 139 -1.39 4.20 -0.96
C TRP A 139 -1.11 4.55 0.50
N CYS A 140 -2.11 5.11 1.17
CA CYS A 140 -2.13 5.36 2.60
C CYS A 140 -3.18 4.44 3.24
N PRO A 141 -2.83 3.21 3.65
CA PRO A 141 -3.77 2.29 4.29
C PRO A 141 -4.08 2.75 5.72
N PRO A 142 -5.23 2.33 6.28
CA PRO A 142 -5.51 2.53 7.70
C PRO A 142 -4.59 1.63 8.56
N PRO A 143 -4.34 1.98 9.84
CA PRO A 143 -3.44 1.22 10.71
C PRO A 143 -3.75 -0.28 10.81
N GLU A 144 -5.02 -0.66 10.74
CA GLU A 144 -5.52 -2.03 10.83
C GLU A 144 -5.11 -2.92 9.64
N LEU A 145 -4.62 -2.30 8.56
CA LEU A 145 -4.10 -2.98 7.37
C LEU A 145 -2.58 -2.84 7.22
N ALA A 146 -1.87 -2.36 8.24
CA ALA A 146 -0.43 -2.10 8.17
C ALA A 146 0.41 -3.31 7.71
N VAL A 147 0.19 -4.49 8.30
CA VAL A 147 0.92 -5.72 7.96
C VAL A 147 0.59 -6.16 6.53
N PHE A 148 -0.69 -6.17 6.16
CA PHE A 148 -1.12 -6.50 4.80
C PHE A 148 -0.51 -5.56 3.77
N ALA A 149 -0.58 -4.25 3.99
CA ALA A 149 -0.06 -3.25 3.06
C ALA A 149 1.47 -3.29 2.95
N THR A 150 2.16 -3.54 4.07
CA THR A 150 3.61 -3.76 4.10
C THR A 150 3.97 -4.94 3.22
N HIS A 151 3.35 -6.09 3.44
CA HIS A 151 3.62 -7.29 2.65
C HIS A 151 3.23 -7.11 1.18
N PHE A 152 2.14 -6.39 0.90
CA PHE A 152 1.77 -6.03 -0.46
C PHE A 152 2.82 -5.18 -1.17
N ALA A 153 3.44 -4.22 -0.47
CA ALA A 153 4.54 -3.44 -1.03
C ALA A 153 5.80 -4.28 -1.28
N GLU A 154 6.08 -5.29 -0.44
CA GLU A 154 7.16 -6.26 -0.68
C GLU A 154 6.88 -7.10 -1.94
N VAL A 155 5.67 -7.63 -2.07
CA VAL A 155 5.20 -8.35 -3.27
C VAL A 155 5.34 -7.47 -4.52
N LEU A 156 4.96 -6.19 -4.45
CA LEU A 156 5.16 -5.26 -5.58
C LEU A 156 6.62 -4.91 -5.85
N GLN A 157 7.48 -4.95 -4.85
CA GLN A 157 8.92 -4.76 -5.04
C GLN A 157 9.51 -5.90 -5.88
N GLU A 158 9.02 -7.13 -5.72
CA GLU A 158 9.43 -8.30 -6.52
C GLU A 158 8.97 -8.21 -7.98
N ALA A 159 7.90 -7.45 -8.26
CA ALA A 159 7.38 -7.26 -9.62
C ALA A 159 8.21 -6.32 -10.52
N ASP A 160 9.28 -5.73 -9.97
CA ASP A 160 10.18 -4.79 -10.66
C ASP A 160 9.42 -3.65 -11.35
N LEU A 161 8.52 -3.03 -10.58
CA LEU A 161 7.85 -1.81 -11.00
C LEU A 161 8.85 -0.65 -11.14
N PRO A 162 8.67 0.25 -12.13
CA PRO A 162 9.47 1.45 -12.22
C PRO A 162 9.48 2.23 -10.89
N PRO A 163 10.64 2.71 -10.42
CA PRO A 163 10.70 3.55 -9.23
C PRO A 163 9.73 4.73 -9.33
N GLY A 164 8.75 4.78 -8.42
CA GLY A 164 7.73 5.81 -8.41
C GLY A 164 6.35 5.39 -8.92
N ALA A 165 6.22 4.20 -9.51
CA ALA A 165 4.92 3.66 -9.90
C ALA A 165 3.99 3.45 -8.71
N PHE A 166 4.55 2.97 -7.61
CA PHE A 166 3.84 2.71 -6.36
C PHE A 166 4.63 3.26 -5.17
N ALA A 167 3.92 3.85 -4.22
CA ALA A 167 4.42 4.22 -2.92
C ALA A 167 3.44 3.81 -1.81
N LEU A 168 3.98 3.33 -0.69
CA LEU A 168 3.25 3.04 0.54
C LEU A 168 3.67 4.05 1.60
N LEU A 169 2.70 4.81 2.10
CA LEU A 169 2.87 5.69 3.26
C LEU A 169 2.01 5.18 4.41
N HIS A 170 2.66 4.64 5.44
CA HIS A 170 1.95 4.34 6.68
C HIS A 170 1.60 5.62 7.42
N ALA A 171 0.53 5.68 8.19
CA ALA A 171 -0.78 5.16 7.80
C ALA A 171 -1.72 6.36 7.61
N GLU A 172 -2.91 6.10 7.11
CA GLU A 172 -3.96 7.10 7.07
C GLU A 172 -4.34 7.54 8.49
N THR A 173 -4.14 8.83 8.75
CA THR A 173 -4.49 9.53 10.00
C THR A 173 -4.91 10.96 9.63
N ASP A 174 -5.49 11.70 10.55
CA ASP A 174 -5.80 13.13 10.34
C ASP A 174 -4.56 13.93 9.91
N GLN A 175 -3.40 13.61 10.49
CA GLN A 175 -2.12 14.23 10.12
C GLN A 175 -1.74 13.92 8.67
N THR A 176 -1.80 12.64 8.27
CA THR A 176 -1.47 12.21 6.91
C THR A 176 -2.43 12.82 5.90
N GLN A 177 -3.73 12.87 6.22
CA GLN A 177 -4.74 13.49 5.37
C GLN A 177 -4.48 15.00 5.20
N ALA A 178 -4.17 15.73 6.28
CA ALA A 178 -3.82 17.14 6.21
C ALA A 178 -2.54 17.39 5.40
N ALA A 179 -1.53 16.52 5.54
CA ALA A 179 -0.30 16.56 4.75
C ALA A 179 -0.58 16.35 3.26
N CYS A 180 -1.41 15.37 2.91
CA CYS A 180 -1.84 15.10 1.53
C CYS A 180 -2.61 16.27 0.91
N GLN A 181 -3.54 16.87 1.65
CA GLN A 181 -4.27 18.06 1.20
C GLN A 181 -3.32 19.23 0.94
N THR A 182 -2.35 19.45 1.85
CA THR A 182 -1.33 20.50 1.71
C THR A 182 -0.43 20.27 0.50
N ALA A 183 -0.13 19.00 0.17
CA ALA A 183 0.64 18.63 -1.02
C ALA A 183 -0.17 18.70 -2.34
N GLY A 184 -1.46 19.05 -2.28
CA GLY A 184 -2.33 19.13 -3.45
C GLY A 184 -2.74 17.76 -4.03
N LEU A 185 -2.58 16.68 -3.26
CA LEU A 185 -3.01 15.35 -3.68
C LEU A 185 -4.53 15.22 -3.52
N LYS A 186 -5.20 14.73 -4.56
CA LYS A 186 -6.64 14.41 -4.50
C LYS A 186 -6.80 12.98 -4.00
N ALA A 187 -7.50 12.82 -2.87
CA ALA A 187 -7.91 11.51 -2.41
C ALA A 187 -8.95 10.93 -3.37
N GLN A 188 -8.71 9.71 -3.86
CA GLN A 188 -9.78 8.86 -4.38
C GLN A 188 -10.34 8.07 -3.19
N LYS A 189 -11.65 8.23 -2.97
CA LYS A 189 -12.44 7.44 -2.03
C LYS A 189 -13.19 6.37 -2.78
#